data_AF-A0A7J8BS99-F1
#
_entry.id   AF-A0A7J8BS99-F1
#
_cell.length_a   1.000
_cell.length_b   1.000
_cell.length_c   1.000
_cell.angle_alpha   90.00
_cell.angle_beta   90.00
_cell.angle_gamma   90.00
#
_symmetry.space_group_name_H-M   'P 1'
#
loop_
_entity.id
_entity.type
_entity.pdbx_description
1 polymer ?
#
loop_
_entity_poly.entity_id
_entity_poly.type
_entity_poly.pdbx_seq_one_letter_code
_entity_poly.pdbx_strand_id
1 'polypeptide(L)'
;MYLECPGVALSAPHSLIQVLVLGFHRRLQIEDFEARIALMPLLQAEKDRRILRMLRENLEEEAVIMKDVPNWKVGESMFHTTRWVTPMMGELYGLRTNEEILNATYGFIWYT
;
A
#
# COMPACT_ATOMS: atom_id res chain seq x y z
N MET A 1 -57.65 25.87 -10.46
CA MET A 1 -57.04 25.38 -9.20
C MET A 1 -55.66 24.80 -9.52
N TYR A 2 -54.67 25.67 -9.75
CA TYR A 2 -53.26 25.28 -9.71
C TYR A 2 -52.63 26.17 -8.64
N LEU A 3 -52.56 25.66 -7.41
CA LEU A 3 -51.78 26.29 -6.36
C LEU A 3 -50.31 25.98 -6.69
N GLU A 4 -49.54 27.01 -7.01
CA GLU A 4 -48.08 26.91 -7.08
C GLU A 4 -47.58 26.43 -5.71
N CYS A 5 -47.00 25.22 -5.66
CA CYS A 5 -46.36 24.69 -4.46
C CYS A 5 -45.05 25.47 -4.21
N PRO A 6 -44.94 26.29 -3.15
CA PRO A 6 -43.79 27.18 -2.93
C PRO A 6 -42.47 26.46 -2.55
N GLY A 7 -42.48 25.13 -2.37
CA GLY A 7 -41.32 24.36 -1.91
C GLY A 7 -40.32 23.95 -3.00
N VAL A 8 -40.70 23.96 -4.28
CA VAL A 8 -39.85 23.42 -5.37
C VAL A 8 -38.89 24.46 -5.96
N ALA A 9 -39.23 25.75 -5.89
CA ALA A 9 -38.40 26.81 -6.45
C ALA A 9 -37.14 27.13 -5.63
N LEU A 10 -37.18 26.92 -4.30
CA LEU A 10 -36.04 27.18 -3.40
C LEU A 10 -35.01 26.03 -3.35
N SER A 11 -35.39 24.82 -3.75
CA SER A 11 -34.48 23.65 -3.76
C SER A 11 -33.58 23.60 -5.00
N ALA A 12 -34.03 24.15 -6.14
CA ALA A 12 -33.26 24.22 -7.38
C ALA A 12 -31.94 25.03 -7.27
N PRO A 13 -31.91 26.26 -6.71
CA PRO A 13 -30.65 27.00 -6.56
C PRO A 13 -29.74 26.37 -5.49
N HIS A 14 -30.29 25.82 -4.41
CA HIS A 14 -29.50 25.17 -3.37
C HIS A 14 -28.84 23.88 -3.89
N SER A 15 -29.57 23.08 -4.69
CA SER A 15 -29.02 21.88 -5.35
C SER A 15 -27.98 22.24 -6.41
N LEU A 16 -28.14 23.33 -7.15
CA LEU A 16 -27.12 23.82 -8.08
C LEU A 16 -25.85 24.31 -7.37
N ILE A 17 -25.99 25.01 -6.23
CA ILE A 17 -24.86 25.37 -5.37
C ILE A 17 -24.18 24.12 -4.82
N GLN A 18 -24.94 23.13 -4.35
CA GLN A 18 -24.41 21.84 -3.89
C GLN A 18 -23.59 21.15 -5.00
N VAL A 19 -24.09 21.11 -6.24
CA VAL A 19 -23.38 20.53 -7.39
C VAL A 19 -22.11 21.29 -7.74
N LEU A 20 -22.13 22.63 -7.66
CA LEU A 20 -20.95 23.48 -7.87
C LEU A 20 -19.88 23.27 -6.80
N VAL A 21 -20.30 23.20 -5.53
CA VAL A 21 -19.44 22.89 -4.38
C VAL A 21 -18.87 21.47 -4.50
N LEU A 22 -19.68 20.47 -4.89
CA LEU A 22 -19.21 19.11 -5.16
C LEU A 22 -18.21 19.08 -6.32
N GLY A 23 -18.40 19.91 -7.35
CA GLY A 23 -17.43 20.08 -8.44
C GLY A 23 -16.08 20.64 -7.97
N PHE A 24 -16.08 21.53 -6.96
CA PHE A 24 -14.85 22.00 -6.32
C PHE A 24 -14.14 20.90 -5.51
N HIS A 25 -14.90 20.09 -4.75
CA HIS A 25 -14.33 18.95 -4.01
C HIS A 25 -13.68 17.91 -4.93
N ARG A 26 -14.23 17.70 -6.13
CA ARG A 26 -13.60 16.83 -7.15
C ARG A 26 -12.26 17.37 -7.63
N ARG A 27 -12.08 18.70 -7.69
CA ARG A 27 -10.79 19.31 -8.07
C ARG A 27 -9.72 19.13 -7.00
N LEU A 28 -10.08 19.24 -5.73
CA LEU A 28 -9.15 18.97 -4.62
C LEU A 28 -8.64 17.51 -4.64
N GLN A 29 -9.52 16.54 -4.95
CA GLN A 29 -9.10 15.14 -5.11
C GLN A 29 -8.09 14.96 -6.26
N ILE A 30 -8.26 15.69 -7.37
CA ILE A 30 -7.31 15.65 -8.49
C ILE A 30 -5.94 16.18 -8.06
N GLU A 31 -5.92 17.32 -7.35
CA GLU A 31 -4.68 17.89 -6.80
C GLU A 31 -3.99 16.90 -5.83
N ASP A 32 -4.75 16.25 -4.95
CA ASP A 32 -4.24 15.20 -4.05
C ASP A 32 -3.64 14.01 -4.82
N PHE A 33 -4.27 13.58 -5.92
CA PHE A 33 -3.75 12.51 -6.76
C PHE A 33 -2.48 12.93 -7.50
N GLU A 34 -2.43 14.14 -8.05
CA GLU A 34 -1.25 14.69 -8.70
C GLU A 34 -0.06 14.78 -7.75
N ALA A 35 -0.30 15.24 -6.51
CA ALA A 35 0.71 15.25 -5.45
C ALA A 35 1.21 13.83 -5.13
N ARG A 36 0.33 12.83 -5.05
CA ARG A 36 0.72 11.43 -4.83
C ARG A 36 1.53 10.86 -6.00
N ILE A 37 1.15 11.17 -7.24
CA ILE A 37 1.87 10.72 -8.45
C ILE A 37 3.28 11.31 -8.47
N ALA A 38 3.44 12.59 -8.12
CA ALA A 38 4.74 13.24 -8.01
C ALA A 38 5.66 12.56 -6.97
N LEU A 39 5.10 12.08 -5.86
CA LEU A 39 5.87 11.43 -4.79
C LEU A 39 6.10 9.92 -5.00
N MET A 40 5.23 9.25 -5.77
CA MET A 40 5.29 7.81 -6.03
C MET A 40 6.68 7.28 -6.41
N PRO A 41 7.45 7.87 -7.34
CA PRO A 41 8.74 7.31 -7.75
C PRO A 41 9.77 7.27 -6.60
N LEU A 42 9.75 8.26 -5.70
CA LEU A 42 10.64 8.27 -4.53
C LEU A 42 10.24 7.18 -3.54
N LEU A 43 8.96 7.09 -3.21
CA LEU A 43 8.45 6.07 -2.29
C LEU A 43 8.68 4.65 -2.82
N GLN A 44 8.54 4.45 -4.13
CA GLN A 44 8.82 3.16 -4.77
C GLN A 44 10.29 2.80 -4.65
N ALA A 45 11.21 3.74 -4.95
CA ALA A 45 12.65 3.50 -4.84
C ALA A 45 13.08 3.18 -3.40
N GLU A 46 12.51 3.87 -2.40
CA GLU A 46 12.78 3.58 -0.99
C GLU A 46 12.24 2.21 -0.56
N LYS A 47 11.04 1.85 -1.01
CA LYS A 47 10.45 0.54 -0.77
C LYS A 47 11.29 -0.57 -1.38
N ASP A 48 11.73 -0.42 -2.62
CA ASP A 48 12.56 -1.40 -3.31
C ASP A 48 13.89 -1.62 -2.57
N ARG A 49 14.56 -0.53 -2.17
CA ARG A 49 15.78 -0.59 -1.35
C ARG A 49 15.53 -1.30 -0.02
N ARG A 50 14.43 -1.02 0.66
CA ARG A 50 14.08 -1.65 1.94
C ARG A 50 13.90 -3.16 1.76
N ILE A 51 13.16 -3.59 0.75
CA ILE A 51 12.88 -5.01 0.47
C ILE A 51 14.19 -5.76 0.17
N LEU A 52 15.02 -5.22 -0.73
CA LEU A 52 16.27 -5.87 -1.12
C LEU A 52 17.26 -5.98 0.05
N ARG A 53 17.29 -4.98 0.94
CA ARG A 53 18.10 -5.03 2.16
C ARG A 53 17.65 -6.15 3.08
N MET A 54 16.36 -6.24 3.38
CA MET A 54 15.82 -7.30 4.26
C MET A 54 16.07 -8.69 3.69
N LEU A 55 15.86 -8.89 2.38
CA LEU A 55 16.14 -10.18 1.74
C LEU A 55 17.62 -10.55 1.82
N ARG A 56 18.51 -9.57 1.65
CA ARG A 56 19.95 -9.82 1.75
C ARG A 56 20.37 -10.17 3.18
N GLU A 57 19.85 -9.45 4.18
CA GLU A 57 20.06 -9.77 5.60
C GLU A 57 19.55 -11.19 5.91
N ASN A 58 18.35 -11.55 5.43
CA ASN A 58 17.80 -12.90 5.63
C ASN A 58 18.62 -14.00 4.95
N LEU A 59 19.17 -13.75 3.76
CA LEU A 59 20.05 -14.71 3.07
C LEU A 59 21.39 -14.89 3.79
N GLU A 60 21.95 -13.82 4.35
CA GLU A 60 23.17 -13.88 5.16
C GLU A 60 22.94 -14.70 6.44
N GLU A 61 21.83 -14.49 7.14
CA GLU A 61 21.44 -15.29 8.32
C GLU A 61 21.11 -16.74 7.96
N GLU A 62 20.40 -16.99 6.86
CA GLU A 62 20.11 -18.34 6.37
C GLU A 62 21.41 -19.12 6.12
N ALA A 63 22.42 -18.49 5.51
CA ALA A 63 23.72 -19.11 5.28
C ALA A 63 24.42 -19.51 6.57
N VAL A 64 24.28 -18.70 7.63
CA VAL A 64 24.87 -18.99 8.95
C VAL A 64 24.13 -20.12 9.65
N ILE A 65 22.79 -20.12 9.63
CA ILE A 65 21.95 -21.10 10.31
C ILE A 65 22.00 -22.46 9.61
N MET A 66 22.01 -22.49 8.27
CA MET A 66 21.87 -23.71 7.47
C MET A 66 23.20 -24.33 7.04
N LYS A 67 24.35 -23.79 7.49
CA LYS A 67 25.68 -24.27 7.11
C LYS A 67 25.92 -25.77 7.38
N ASP A 68 25.29 -26.33 8.41
CA ASP A 68 25.54 -27.69 8.89
C ASP A 68 24.51 -28.72 8.36
N VAL A 69 23.52 -28.28 7.56
CA VAL A 69 22.45 -29.14 7.06
C VAL A 69 22.79 -29.67 5.65
N PRO A 70 22.90 -31.00 5.46
CA PRO A 70 23.24 -31.57 4.15
C PRO A 70 22.10 -31.33 3.14
N ASN A 71 22.47 -31.09 1.87
CA ASN A 71 21.56 -30.81 0.75
C ASN A 71 20.77 -29.49 0.83
N TRP A 72 21.08 -28.59 1.78
CA TRP A 72 20.50 -27.26 1.80
C TRP A 72 21.23 -26.33 0.83
N LYS A 73 20.48 -25.61 -0.02
CA LYS A 73 21.03 -24.56 -0.89
C LYS A 73 20.43 -23.23 -0.48
N VAL A 74 21.29 -22.35 0.03
CA VAL A 74 20.91 -21.01 0.46
C VAL A 74 20.38 -20.20 -0.72
N GLY A 75 19.20 -19.58 -0.55
CA GLY A 75 18.61 -18.72 -1.57
C GLY A 75 18.15 -19.41 -2.85
N GLU A 76 17.94 -20.74 -2.82
CA GLU A 76 17.35 -21.46 -3.95
C GLU A 76 15.88 -21.03 -4.14
N SER A 77 15.54 -20.58 -5.35
CA SER A 77 14.16 -20.20 -5.64
C SER A 77 13.26 -21.43 -5.71
N MET A 78 12.10 -21.36 -5.04
CA MET A 78 11.07 -22.39 -5.13
C MET A 78 10.40 -22.45 -6.52
N PHE A 79 10.56 -21.40 -7.33
CA PHE A 79 9.95 -21.31 -8.66
C PHE A 79 10.92 -21.75 -9.74
N HIS A 80 10.40 -22.38 -10.79
CA HIS A 80 11.19 -22.77 -11.98
C HIS A 80 11.50 -21.58 -12.92
N THR A 81 11.16 -20.34 -12.54
CA THR A 81 11.29 -19.15 -13.39
C THR A 81 12.43 -18.26 -12.88
N THR A 82 13.17 -17.61 -13.78
CA THR A 82 14.23 -16.64 -13.45
C THR A 82 13.72 -15.21 -13.21
N ARG A 83 12.40 -15.01 -13.26
CA ARG A 83 11.75 -13.72 -13.06
C ARG A 83 11.75 -13.36 -11.58
N TRP A 84 11.88 -12.07 -11.28
CA TRP A 84 11.63 -11.55 -9.94
C TRP A 84 10.20 -11.85 -9.47
N VAL A 85 10.09 -12.43 -8.28
CA VAL A 85 8.83 -12.68 -7.59
C VAL A 85 8.76 -11.76 -6.38
N THR A 86 7.63 -11.09 -6.19
CA THR A 86 7.41 -10.25 -5.01
C THR A 86 7.43 -11.11 -3.75
N PRO A 87 8.29 -10.81 -2.77
CA PRO A 87 8.45 -11.66 -1.60
C PRO A 87 7.19 -11.63 -0.72
N MET A 88 6.90 -12.76 -0.09
CA MET A 88 5.81 -12.86 0.87
C MET A 88 6.17 -12.22 2.20
N MET A 89 5.15 -11.90 3.01
CA MET A 89 5.39 -11.25 4.29
C MET A 89 6.19 -12.11 5.27
N GLY A 90 5.96 -13.43 5.24
CA GLY A 90 6.74 -14.40 6.03
C GLY A 90 8.19 -14.53 5.56
N GLU A 91 8.47 -14.34 4.27
CA GLU A 91 9.85 -14.38 3.73
C GLU A 91 10.66 -13.15 4.16
N LEU A 92 10.00 -11.99 4.31
CA LEU A 92 10.66 -10.77 4.76
C LEU A 92 10.84 -10.71 6.27
N TYR A 93 9.78 -11.03 7.05
CA TYR A 93 9.76 -10.82 8.50
C TYR A 93 9.93 -12.10 9.31
N GLY A 94 10.15 -13.27 8.69
CA GLY A 94 10.19 -14.56 9.39
C GLY A 94 11.27 -14.68 10.48
N LEU A 95 12.38 -13.95 10.36
CA LEU A 95 13.46 -13.92 11.35
C LEU A 95 13.38 -12.73 12.33
N ARG A 96 12.40 -11.84 12.16
CA ARG A 96 12.25 -10.60 12.92
C ARG A 96 11.43 -10.84 14.20
N THR A 97 11.32 -9.82 15.04
CA THR A 97 10.55 -9.93 16.29
C THR A 97 9.05 -10.05 16.02
N ASN A 98 8.33 -10.71 16.92
CA ASN A 98 6.87 -10.87 16.81
C ASN A 98 6.13 -9.53 16.73
N GLU A 99 6.61 -8.50 17.43
CA GLU A 99 6.01 -7.16 17.38
C GLU A 99 6.07 -6.56 15.97
N GLU A 100 7.22 -6.67 15.30
CA GLU A 100 7.38 -6.19 13.93
C GLU A 100 6.52 -6.99 12.95
N ILE A 101 6.45 -8.31 13.11
CA ILE A 101 5.58 -9.17 12.30
C ILE A 101 4.12 -8.72 12.43
N LEU A 102 3.61 -8.57 13.65
CA LEU A 102 2.22 -8.20 13.93
C LEU A 102 1.90 -6.79 13.40
N ASN A 103 2.80 -5.84 13.59
CA ASN A 103 2.62 -4.48 13.08
C ASN A 103 2.62 -4.46 11.55
N ALA A 104 3.53 -5.18 10.91
CA ALA A 104 3.64 -5.17 9.46
C ALA A 104 2.49 -5.93 8.76
N THR A 105 1.90 -6.93 9.44
CA THR A 105 0.76 -7.72 8.92
C THR A 105 -0.59 -7.06 9.20
N TYR A 106 -0.82 -6.59 10.43
CA TYR A 106 -2.12 -6.12 10.87
C TYR A 106 -2.18 -4.65 11.26
N GLY A 107 -1.04 -3.94 11.31
CA GLY A 107 -0.99 -2.56 11.77
C GLY A 107 -2.05 -1.69 11.11
N PHE A 108 -2.14 -1.70 9.78
CA PHE A 108 -3.14 -0.93 9.04
C PHE A 108 -4.59 -1.24 9.45
N ILE A 109 -4.91 -2.50 9.79
CA ILE A 109 -6.27 -2.91 10.18
C ILE A 109 -6.60 -2.44 11.59
N TRP A 110 -5.62 -2.47 12.50
CA TRP A 110 -5.83 -2.09 13.90
C TRP A 110 -5.73 -0.58 14.15
N TYR A 111 -5.15 0.19 13.23
CA TYR A 111 -5.10 1.66 13.30
C TYR A 111 -6.42 2.28 12.80
N THR A 112 -7.49 2.11 13.57
CA THR A 112 -8.77 2.84 13.43
C THR A 112 -9.22 3.34 14.79
#